data_AF-A0A6B2SVW6-F1
#
_entry.id   AF-A0A6B2SVW6-F1
#
_cell.length_a   1.000
_cell.length_b   1.000
_cell.length_c   1.000
_cell.angle_alpha   90.00
_cell.angle_beta   90.00
_cell.angle_gamma   90.00
#
_symmetry.space_group_name_H-M   'P 1'
#
loop_
_entity.id
_entity.type
_entity.pdbx_description
1 polymer ?
#
loop_
_entity_poly.entity_id
_entity_poly.type
_entity_poly.pdbx_seq_one_letter_code
_entity_poly.pdbx_strand_id
1 'polypeptide(L)'
;MRRRIWGTAAVLALVTGLVPVTSAQAAAAHRPGPLPLERLFDNRAVSDDARPAAADFDGSGGSLSARDLTAAGWTPGRTLGIEGARLTWPRTAPGG
;
A
#
# COMPACT_ATOMS: atom_id res chain seq x y z
N MET A 1 -26.34 -52.21 -54.01
CA MET A 1 -25.30 -52.23 -52.96
C MET A 1 -24.83 -50.79 -52.67
N ARG A 2 -25.70 -49.86 -52.23
CA ARG A 2 -26.08 -49.51 -50.85
C ARG A 2 -24.94 -49.52 -49.81
N ARG A 3 -24.65 -48.30 -49.29
CA ARG A 3 -24.16 -47.97 -47.93
C ARG A 3 -22.77 -48.49 -47.56
N ARG A 4 -21.68 -47.80 -47.94
CA ARG A 4 -20.37 -48.09 -47.30
C ARG A 4 -19.32 -46.99 -47.32
N ILE A 5 -19.68 -45.70 -47.34
CA ILE A 5 -18.65 -44.64 -47.25
C ILE A 5 -19.08 -43.45 -46.36
N TRP A 6 -20.37 -43.33 -46.02
CA TRP A 6 -20.87 -42.20 -45.23
C TRP A 6 -20.59 -42.31 -43.72
N GLY A 7 -20.16 -43.47 -43.23
CA GLY A 7 -20.02 -43.72 -41.78
C GLY A 7 -18.71 -43.21 -41.16
N THR A 8 -17.62 -43.12 -41.92
CA THR A 8 -16.30 -42.78 -41.36
C THR A 8 -16.01 -41.28 -41.37
N ALA A 9 -16.58 -40.53 -42.32
CA ALA A 9 -16.42 -39.08 -42.37
C ALA A 9 -17.23 -38.34 -41.27
N ALA A 10 -18.33 -38.93 -40.80
CA ALA A 10 -19.21 -38.31 -39.82
C ALA A 10 -18.69 -38.38 -38.37
N VAL A 11 -17.76 -39.30 -38.06
CA VAL A 11 -17.29 -39.50 -36.67
C VAL A 11 -16.06 -38.65 -36.34
N LEU A 12 -15.19 -38.36 -37.31
CA LEU A 12 -13.96 -37.58 -37.03
C LEU A 12 -14.16 -36.05 -37.08
N ALA A 13 -15.22 -35.56 -37.73
CA ALA A 13 -15.55 -34.13 -37.76
C ALA A 13 -16.28 -33.64 -36.49
N LEU A 14 -16.68 -34.56 -35.58
CA LEU A 14 -17.51 -34.22 -34.42
C LEU A 14 -16.70 -33.97 -33.12
N VAL A 15 -15.36 -34.06 -33.13
CA VAL A 15 -14.56 -33.97 -31.89
C VAL A 15 -13.45 -32.91 -31.93
N THR A 16 -13.57 -31.86 -32.74
CA THR A 16 -12.52 -30.80 -32.80
C THR A 16 -13.01 -29.37 -32.57
N GLY A 17 -14.29 -29.15 -32.31
CA GLY A 17 -14.81 -27.79 -32.11
C GLY A 17 -15.64 -27.69 -30.84
N LEU A 18 -15.42 -26.62 -30.08
CA LEU A 18 -16.14 -26.24 -28.85
C LEU A 18 -15.65 -26.91 -27.56
N VAL A 19 -14.37 -26.74 -27.24
CA VAL A 19 -14.04 -26.43 -25.85
C VAL A 19 -13.91 -24.90 -25.78
N PRO A 20 -14.82 -24.17 -25.11
CA PRO A 20 -14.58 -22.77 -24.84
C PRO A 20 -13.37 -22.72 -23.92
N VAL A 21 -12.23 -22.27 -24.44
CA VAL A 21 -11.08 -21.94 -23.60
C VAL A 21 -11.46 -20.67 -22.87
N THR A 22 -12.14 -20.83 -21.73
CA THR A 22 -12.38 -19.73 -20.82
C THR A 22 -11.04 -19.39 -20.20
N SER A 23 -10.43 -18.29 -20.61
CA SER A 23 -9.32 -17.73 -19.85
C SER A 23 -9.83 -17.44 -18.44
N ALA A 24 -9.30 -18.16 -17.45
CA ALA A 24 -9.50 -17.80 -16.06
C ALA A 24 -8.76 -16.49 -15.83
N GLN A 25 -9.46 -15.36 -16.02
CA GLN A 25 -8.94 -14.06 -15.65
C GLN A 25 -8.87 -14.05 -14.12
N ALA A 26 -7.68 -14.30 -13.57
CA ALA A 26 -7.44 -14.07 -12.16
C ALA A 26 -7.73 -12.59 -11.90
N ALA A 27 -8.84 -12.31 -11.22
CA ALA A 27 -9.11 -10.97 -10.72
C ALA A 27 -7.92 -10.61 -9.84
N ALA A 28 -7.12 -9.64 -10.29
CA ALA A 28 -6.06 -9.10 -9.45
C ALA A 28 -6.73 -8.62 -8.17
N ALA A 29 -6.46 -9.30 -7.05
CA ALA A 29 -6.97 -8.87 -5.76
C ALA A 29 -6.58 -7.40 -5.61
N HIS A 30 -7.56 -6.54 -5.35
CA HIS A 30 -7.31 -5.13 -5.12
C HIS A 30 -6.47 -5.01 -3.85
N ARG A 31 -5.15 -5.00 -4.00
CA ARG A 31 -4.25 -4.67 -2.91
C ARG A 31 -4.48 -3.18 -2.65
N PRO A 32 -4.80 -2.80 -1.39
CA PRO A 32 -4.85 -1.40 -1.05
C PRO A 32 -3.54 -0.75 -1.49
N GLY A 33 -3.64 0.41 -2.14
CA GLY A 33 -2.48 1.22 -2.42
C GLY A 33 -1.73 1.57 -1.12
N PRO A 34 -0.45 1.96 -1.19
CA PRO A 34 0.28 2.41 -0.02
C PRO A 34 -0.48 3.53 0.69
N LEU A 35 -0.59 3.42 2.01
CA LEU A 35 -1.20 4.47 2.82
C LEU A 35 -0.35 5.75 2.76
N PRO A 36 -0.94 6.93 3.00
CA PRO A 36 -0.18 8.14 3.21
C PRO A 36 0.91 7.91 4.26
N LEU A 37 2.10 8.49 4.03
CA LEU A 37 3.27 8.27 4.87
C LEU A 37 2.99 8.54 6.37
N GLU A 38 2.22 9.57 6.68
CA GLU A 38 1.78 9.93 8.04
C GLU A 38 0.98 8.84 8.76
N ARG A 39 0.37 7.88 8.05
CA ARG A 39 -0.34 6.73 8.64
C ARG A 39 0.58 5.56 8.96
N LEU A 40 1.84 5.61 8.52
CA LEU A 40 2.84 4.58 8.74
C LEU A 40 3.77 4.89 9.93
N PHE A 41 3.67 6.09 10.50
CA PHE A 41 4.47 6.53 11.64
C PHE A 41 3.58 6.75 12.87
N ASP A 42 4.10 6.43 14.06
CA ASP A 42 3.41 6.57 15.35
C ASP A 42 3.85 7.80 16.16
N ASN A 43 4.76 8.61 15.60
CA ASN A 43 5.36 9.81 16.21
C ASN A 43 6.01 9.59 17.58
N ARG A 44 6.47 8.37 17.86
CA ARG A 44 7.30 8.07 19.04
C ARG A 44 8.68 8.73 19.06
N ALA A 45 9.00 9.52 18.06
CA ALA A 45 10.25 10.27 17.94
C ALA A 45 10.22 11.64 18.66
N VAL A 46 9.02 12.18 18.94
CA VAL A 46 8.84 13.55 19.42
C VAL A 46 8.30 13.53 20.84
N SER A 47 8.96 14.26 21.74
CA SER A 47 8.57 14.39 23.15
C SER A 47 8.11 15.80 23.49
N ASP A 48 7.40 15.90 24.62
CA ASP A 48 7.26 17.16 25.32
C ASP A 48 8.58 17.52 25.99
N ASP A 49 8.98 18.79 25.94
CA ASP A 49 10.24 19.29 26.48
C ASP A 49 10.41 19.01 27.99
N ALA A 50 9.31 18.94 28.75
CA ALA A 50 9.35 18.62 30.16
C ALA A 50 9.54 17.11 30.42
N ARG A 51 9.39 16.27 29.39
CA ARG A 51 9.52 14.80 29.44
C ARG A 51 10.27 14.26 28.21
N PRO A 52 11.54 14.62 28.01
CA PRO A 52 12.29 14.22 26.82
C PRO A 52 12.44 12.70 26.66
N ALA A 53 12.44 11.95 27.76
CA ALA A 53 12.51 10.48 27.74
C ALA A 53 11.17 9.77 27.41
N ALA A 54 10.08 10.52 27.15
CA ALA A 54 8.79 9.94 26.77
C ALA A 54 8.72 9.44 25.31
N ALA A 55 9.80 9.66 24.55
CA ALA A 55 9.95 9.31 23.15
C ALA A 55 11.39 8.79 22.92
N ASP A 56 11.60 8.06 21.84
CA ASP A 56 12.89 7.48 21.48
C ASP A 56 13.06 7.48 19.95
N PHE A 57 13.68 8.53 19.44
CA PHE A 57 13.98 8.71 18.02
C PHE A 57 15.21 7.93 17.58
N ASP A 58 16.24 7.86 18.43
CA ASP A 58 17.55 7.30 18.07
C ASP A 58 17.79 5.86 18.58
N GLY A 59 16.85 5.30 19.33
CA GLY A 59 16.95 3.96 19.93
C GLY A 59 17.80 3.93 21.21
N SER A 60 18.28 5.09 21.67
CA SER A 60 19.09 5.25 22.89
C SER A 60 18.40 6.15 23.94
N GLY A 61 17.15 6.54 23.69
CA GLY A 61 16.34 7.41 24.54
C GLY A 61 16.40 8.90 24.18
N GLY A 62 17.07 9.26 23.08
CA GLY A 62 17.07 10.62 22.55
C GLY A 62 15.80 10.91 21.76
N SER A 63 15.25 12.11 21.88
CA SER A 63 14.02 12.52 21.16
C SER A 63 14.10 13.95 20.65
N LEU A 64 13.21 14.28 19.70
CA LEU A 64 13.04 15.63 19.18
C LEU A 64 12.05 16.42 20.06
N SER A 65 12.36 17.69 20.35
CA SER A 65 11.47 18.59 21.08
C SER A 65 10.28 19.02 20.21
N ALA A 66 9.06 18.84 20.73
CA ALA A 66 7.84 19.34 20.09
C ALA A 66 7.82 20.87 19.96
N ARG A 67 8.40 21.58 20.93
CA ARG A 67 8.48 23.04 20.93
C ARG A 67 9.45 23.54 19.88
N ASP A 68 10.62 22.93 19.76
CA ASP A 68 11.63 23.33 18.77
C ASP A 68 11.14 23.07 17.35
N LEU A 69 10.46 21.95 17.12
CA LEU A 69 9.80 21.68 15.83
C LEU A 69 8.73 22.73 15.52
N THR A 70 7.90 23.09 16.50
CA THR A 70 6.90 24.16 16.35
C THR A 70 7.56 25.51 16.04
N ALA A 71 8.66 25.84 16.73
CA ALA A 71 9.42 27.06 16.49
C ALA A 71 10.09 27.09 15.11
N ALA A 72 10.49 25.91 14.59
CA ALA A 72 10.95 25.73 13.21
C ALA A 72 9.81 25.78 12.17
N GLY A 73 8.55 25.94 12.61
CA GLY A 73 7.38 26.04 11.74
C GLY A 73 6.78 24.69 11.33
N TRP A 74 7.20 23.59 11.97
CA TRP A 74 6.72 22.24 11.74
C TRP A 74 5.56 21.97 12.71
N THR A 75 4.35 22.41 12.34
CA THR A 75 3.16 22.27 13.18
C THR A 75 2.21 21.16 12.68
N PRO A 76 1.45 20.50 13.58
CA PRO A 76 0.43 19.49 13.25
C PRO A 76 -0.42 19.83 12.02
N GLY A 77 -0.41 18.94 11.02
CA GLY A 77 -1.19 19.06 9.79
C GLY A 77 -0.62 20.00 8.73
N ARG A 78 0.56 20.58 8.92
CA ARG A 78 1.24 21.39 7.90
C ARG A 78 1.75 20.52 6.76
N THR A 79 1.71 21.05 5.55
CA THR A 79 2.47 20.48 4.44
C THR A 79 3.90 21.02 4.47
N LEU A 80 4.87 20.10 4.48
CA LEU A 80 6.30 20.35 4.46
C LEU A 80 6.88 19.95 3.11
N GLY A 81 7.83 20.76 2.61
CA GLY A 81 8.67 20.40 1.47
C GLY A 81 10.01 19.85 1.96
N ILE A 82 10.28 18.57 1.70
CA ILE A 82 11.53 17.91 2.09
C ILE A 82 12.11 17.26 0.82
N GLU A 83 13.27 17.71 0.34
CA GLU A 83 13.96 17.12 -0.82
C GLU A 83 13.04 16.94 -2.06
N GLY A 84 12.20 17.93 -2.33
CA GLY A 84 11.23 17.89 -3.45
C GLY A 84 9.96 17.07 -3.18
N ALA A 85 9.88 16.33 -2.08
CA ALA A 85 8.66 15.67 -1.63
C ALA A 85 7.77 16.63 -0.83
N ARG A 86 6.45 16.48 -1.02
CA ARG A 86 5.44 17.13 -0.16
C ARG A 86 4.91 16.14 0.84
N LEU A 87 5.16 16.39 2.11
CA LEU A 87 4.75 15.53 3.22
C LEU A 87 3.81 16.29 4.14
N THR A 88 2.78 15.62 4.65
CA THR A 88 1.95 16.20 5.71
C THR A 88 2.56 15.84 7.05
N TRP A 89 2.83 16.86 7.87
CA TRP A 89 3.24 16.66 9.25
C TRP A 89 2.06 16.06 10.04
N PRO A 90 2.25 14.90 10.70
CA PRO A 90 1.15 14.20 11.34
C PRO A 90 0.43 15.03 12.42
N ARG A 91 -0.87 14.77 12.60
CA ARG A 91 -1.69 15.37 13.67
C ARG A 91 -1.73 14.47 14.91
N THR A 92 -0.58 14.19 15.51
CA THR A 92 -0.50 13.43 16.77
C THR A 92 0.06 14.29 17.89
N ALA A 93 -0.19 13.87 19.13
CA ALA A 93 0.49 14.44 20.28
C ALA A 93 1.94 13.92 20.36
N PRO A 94 2.85 14.64 21.04
CA PRO A 94 4.16 14.09 21.42
C PRO A 94 3.99 12.84 22.28
N GLY A 95 4.79 11.80 22.01
CA GLY A 95 4.74 10.52 22.72
C GLY A 95 3.68 9.50 22.24
N GLY A 96 2.79 9.88 21.31
CA GLY A 96 1.76 9.00 20.73
C GLY A 96 0.33 9.40 21.08
#